data_AF-A0A7Y5HZ52-F1
#
_entry.id   AF-A0A7Y5HZ52-F1
#
_cell.length_a   1.000
_cell.length_b   1.000
_cell.length_c   1.000
_cell.angle_alpha   90.00
_cell.angle_beta   90.00
_cell.angle_gamma   90.00
#
_symmetry.space_group_name_H-M   'P 1'
#
loop_
_entity.id
_entity.type
_entity.pdbx_description
1 polymer ?
#
loop_
_entity_poly.entity_id
_entity_poly.type
_entity_poly.pdbx_seq_one_letter_code
_entity_poly.pdbx_strand_id
1 'polypeptide(L)'
;PLAAALDATHHSSDYGDALRAAQALVSAPQDTPSARVLARMAAVHGNNFTAFSTSQSAMAREALLALPWGAEQQARFDTLARESLAQQKAIEAADTLPFEEWRQQYMAVGELG
;
A
#
# COMPACT_ATOMS: atom_id res chain seq x y z
N PRO A 1 -26.76 -8.92 5.73
CA PRO A 1 -26.88 -8.63 7.19
C PRO A 1 -25.65 -7.89 7.74
N LEU A 2 -24.43 -8.35 7.45
CA LEU A 2 -23.19 -7.72 7.95
C LEU A 2 -22.99 -6.28 7.43
N ALA A 3 -23.08 -6.07 6.12
CA ALA A 3 -22.91 -4.74 5.51
C ALA A 3 -23.88 -3.71 6.09
N ALA A 4 -25.17 -4.07 6.22
CA ALA A 4 -26.18 -3.20 6.81
C ALA A 4 -25.91 -2.86 8.29
N ALA A 5 -25.33 -3.77 9.06
CA ALA A 5 -24.97 -3.51 10.46
C ALA A 5 -23.77 -2.55 10.56
N LEU A 6 -22.79 -2.68 9.65
CA LEU A 6 -21.64 -1.78 9.56
C LEU A 6 -22.08 -0.39 9.09
N ASP A 7 -22.92 -0.32 8.07
CA ASP A 7 -23.55 0.93 7.59
C ASP A 7 -24.28 1.65 8.73
N ALA A 8 -25.09 0.94 9.53
CA ALA A 8 -25.79 1.51 10.67
C ALA A 8 -24.85 2.01 11.77
N THR A 9 -23.76 1.27 12.05
CA THR A 9 -22.76 1.63 13.07
C THR A 9 -21.94 2.85 12.67
N HIS A 10 -21.58 2.95 11.40
CA HIS A 10 -20.75 4.03 10.86
C HIS A 10 -21.57 5.19 10.26
N HIS A 11 -22.90 5.12 10.32
CA HIS A 11 -23.82 6.09 9.71
C HIS A 11 -23.48 6.38 8.23
N SER A 12 -23.18 5.33 7.47
CA SER A 12 -22.78 5.39 6.06
C SER A 12 -23.56 4.38 5.22
N SER A 13 -23.33 4.37 3.91
CA SER A 13 -23.78 3.30 3.01
C SER A 13 -22.61 2.53 2.39
N ASP A 14 -21.38 2.81 2.82
CA ASP A 14 -20.15 2.39 2.15
C ASP A 14 -20.03 0.87 2.06
N TYR A 15 -20.47 0.15 3.09
CA TYR A 15 -20.39 -1.31 3.12
C TYR A 15 -21.47 -1.94 2.23
N GLY A 16 -22.68 -1.38 2.26
CA GLY A 16 -23.76 -1.77 1.36
C GLY A 16 -23.43 -1.50 -0.11
N ASP A 17 -22.82 -0.35 -0.39
CA ASP A 17 -22.34 0.03 -1.72
C ASP A 17 -21.23 -0.91 -2.21
N ALA A 18 -20.23 -1.19 -1.36
CA ALA A 18 -19.16 -2.14 -1.68
C ALA A 18 -19.71 -3.54 -1.98
N LEU A 19 -20.70 -4.01 -1.21
CA LEU A 19 -21.34 -5.31 -1.45
C LEU A 19 -22.08 -5.34 -2.79
N ARG A 20 -22.86 -4.29 -3.11
CA ARG A 20 -23.56 -4.17 -4.40
C ARG A 20 -22.57 -4.14 -5.57
N ALA A 21 -21.49 -3.37 -5.45
CA ALA A 21 -20.44 -3.32 -6.46
C ALA A 21 -19.80 -4.70 -6.69
N ALA A 22 -19.48 -5.44 -5.62
CA ALA A 22 -18.94 -6.79 -5.74
C ALA A 22 -19.92 -7.77 -6.40
N GLN A 23 -21.21 -7.69 -6.09
CA GLN A 23 -22.25 -8.51 -6.73
C GLN A 23 -22.42 -8.21 -8.22
N ALA A 24 -22.28 -6.93 -8.61
CA ALA A 24 -22.29 -6.54 -10.01
C ALA A 24 -21.12 -7.20 -10.78
N LEU A 25 -19.93 -7.27 -10.18
CA LEU A 25 -18.77 -7.94 -10.79
C LEU A 25 -18.97 -9.45 -10.97
N VAL A 26 -19.71 -10.12 -10.08
CA VAL A 26 -20.06 -11.54 -10.24
C VAL A 26 -20.98 -11.74 -11.45
N SER A 27 -21.95 -10.83 -11.61
CA SER A 27 -22.88 -10.86 -12.75
C SER A 27 -22.23 -10.45 -14.07
N ALA A 28 -21.14 -9.68 -14.02
CA ALA A 28 -20.41 -9.15 -15.16
C ALA A 28 -18.88 -9.35 -14.98
N PRO A 29 -18.36 -10.59 -15.14
CA PRO A 29 -16.95 -10.90 -14.87
C PRO A 29 -15.94 -10.09 -15.69
N GLN A 30 -16.33 -9.60 -16.87
CA GLN A 30 -15.51 -8.72 -17.72
C GLN A 30 -15.19 -7.37 -17.07
N ASP A 31 -15.99 -6.95 -16.09
CA ASP A 31 -15.79 -5.68 -15.38
C ASP A 31 -14.84 -5.82 -14.19
N THR A 32 -14.41 -7.06 -13.88
CA THR A 32 -13.44 -7.30 -12.81
C THR A 32 -12.13 -6.54 -13.08
N PRO A 33 -11.40 -6.12 -12.02
CA PRO A 33 -10.12 -5.43 -12.19
C PRO A 33 -9.11 -6.20 -13.05
N SER A 34 -9.04 -7.52 -12.91
CA SER A 34 -8.16 -8.37 -13.72
C SER A 34 -8.54 -8.38 -15.19
N ALA A 35 -9.83 -8.53 -15.52
CA ALA A 35 -10.31 -8.49 -16.90
C ALA A 35 -10.06 -7.12 -17.55
N ARG A 36 -10.26 -6.02 -16.82
CA ARG A 36 -9.96 -4.67 -17.29
C ARG A 36 -8.47 -4.45 -17.56
N VAL A 37 -7.59 -4.99 -16.71
CA VAL A 37 -6.13 -4.96 -16.94
C VAL A 37 -5.78 -5.72 -18.22
N LEU A 38 -6.30 -6.93 -18.40
CA LEU A 38 -6.04 -7.74 -19.60
C LEU A 38 -6.54 -7.03 -20.87
N ALA A 39 -7.74 -6.47 -20.84
CA ALA A 39 -8.29 -5.71 -21.97
C ALA A 39 -7.41 -4.50 -22.32
N ARG A 40 -6.94 -3.75 -21.31
CA ARG A 40 -6.06 -2.59 -21.52
C ARG A 40 -4.69 -3.01 -22.06
N MET A 41 -4.12 -4.08 -21.53
CA MET A 41 -2.85 -4.64 -22.01
C MET A 41 -2.95 -5.07 -23.47
N ALA A 42 -4.02 -5.75 -23.86
CA ALA A 42 -4.26 -6.16 -25.24
C ALA A 42 -4.41 -4.96 -26.17
N ALA A 43 -5.19 -3.95 -25.78
CA ALA A 43 -5.53 -2.82 -26.63
C ALA A 43 -4.36 -1.85 -26.87
N VAL A 44 -3.49 -1.63 -25.89
CA VAL A 44 -2.50 -0.53 -25.93
C VAL A 44 -1.06 -0.95 -25.75
N HIS A 45 -0.81 -2.11 -25.12
CA HIS A 45 0.54 -2.54 -24.78
C HIS A 45 0.95 -3.85 -25.45
N GLY A 46 0.15 -4.36 -26.41
CA GLY A 46 0.45 -5.60 -27.13
C GLY A 46 0.61 -6.81 -26.20
N ASN A 47 -0.21 -6.88 -25.13
CA ASN A 47 -0.11 -7.87 -24.06
C ASN A 47 1.22 -7.87 -23.27
N ASN A 48 2.04 -6.81 -23.37
CA ASN A 48 3.26 -6.67 -22.58
C ASN A 48 2.95 -6.09 -21.19
N PHE A 49 3.08 -6.92 -20.16
CA PHE A 49 2.82 -6.52 -18.78
C PHE A 49 3.78 -5.43 -18.29
N THR A 50 5.08 -5.51 -18.60
CA THR A 50 6.08 -4.53 -18.18
C THR A 50 5.81 -3.15 -18.79
N ALA A 51 5.40 -3.10 -20.06
CA ALA A 51 5.03 -1.85 -20.72
C ALA A 51 3.77 -1.23 -20.08
N PHE A 52 2.76 -2.07 -19.78
CA PHE A 52 1.56 -1.63 -19.06
C PHE A 52 1.90 -1.10 -17.66
N SER A 53 2.60 -1.88 -16.84
CA SER A 53 2.91 -1.50 -15.45
C SER A 53 3.79 -0.25 -15.38
N THR A 54 4.74 -0.08 -16.31
CA THR A 54 5.56 1.15 -16.41
C THR A 54 4.69 2.36 -16.73
N SER A 55 3.77 2.23 -17.70
CA SER A 55 2.82 3.31 -18.04
C SER A 55 1.92 3.67 -16.86
N GLN A 56 1.38 2.68 -16.15
CA GLN A 56 0.53 2.93 -14.98
C GLN A 56 1.31 3.59 -13.84
N SER A 57 2.56 3.16 -13.59
CA SER A 57 3.43 3.79 -12.59
C SER A 57 3.76 5.25 -12.94
N ALA A 58 4.01 5.56 -14.21
CA ALA A 58 4.22 6.93 -14.66
C ALA A 58 2.97 7.79 -14.43
N MET A 59 1.78 7.29 -14.79
CA MET A 59 0.53 8.00 -14.54
C MET A 59 0.28 8.24 -13.04
N ALA A 60 0.52 7.23 -12.20
CA ALA A 60 0.39 7.37 -10.75
C ALA A 60 1.36 8.40 -10.17
N ARG A 61 2.62 8.40 -10.63
CA ARG A 61 3.63 9.41 -10.26
C ARG A 61 3.16 10.81 -10.62
N GLU A 62 2.73 11.04 -11.85
CA GLU A 62 2.24 12.37 -12.28
C GLU A 62 1.02 12.81 -11.46
N ALA A 63 0.07 11.91 -11.20
CA ALA A 63 -1.11 12.21 -10.39
C ALA A 63 -0.73 12.61 -8.95
N LEU A 64 0.23 11.92 -8.34
CA LEU A 64 0.72 12.23 -6.99
C LEU A 64 1.48 13.57 -6.96
N LEU A 65 2.34 13.83 -7.95
CA LEU A 65 3.10 15.08 -8.05
C LEU A 65 2.21 16.29 -8.32
N ALA A 66 1.03 16.09 -8.92
CA ALA A 66 0.06 17.15 -9.15
C ALA A 66 -0.78 17.52 -7.92
N LEU A 67 -0.73 16.72 -6.83
CA LEU A 67 -1.45 17.04 -5.60
C LEU A 67 -0.84 18.26 -4.90
N PRO A 68 -1.65 19.10 -4.22
CA PRO A 68 -1.14 20.23 -3.46
C PRO A 68 -0.14 19.79 -2.38
N TRP A 69 1.07 20.35 -2.43
CA TRP A 69 2.12 20.11 -1.46
C TRP A 69 2.39 21.38 -0.64
N GLY A 70 1.90 21.39 0.61
CA GLY A 70 1.98 22.54 1.49
C GLY A 70 3.25 22.59 2.33
N ALA A 71 3.64 23.79 2.77
CA ALA A 71 4.81 23.99 3.64
C ALA A 71 4.75 23.19 4.95
N GLU A 72 3.55 23.01 5.53
CA GLU A 72 3.36 22.18 6.73
C GLU A 72 3.67 20.70 6.47
N GLN A 73 3.21 20.18 5.32
CA GLN A 73 3.50 18.80 4.92
C GLN A 73 5.01 18.62 4.69
N GLN A 74 5.65 19.55 3.98
CA GLN A 74 7.10 19.57 3.79
C GLN A 74 7.85 19.53 5.13
N ALA A 75 7.55 20.46 6.04
CA ALA A 75 8.20 20.56 7.34
C ALA A 75 8.01 19.29 8.21
N ARG A 76 6.83 18.67 8.13
CA ARG A 76 6.53 17.41 8.81
C ARG A 76 7.43 16.29 8.28
N PHE A 77 7.49 16.10 6.96
CA PHE A 77 8.29 15.02 6.37
C PHE A 77 9.81 15.24 6.54
N ASP A 78 10.29 16.49 6.49
CA ASP A 78 11.69 16.81 6.80
C ASP A 78 12.04 16.50 8.27
N THR A 79 11.10 16.71 9.17
CA THR A 79 11.27 16.35 10.59
C THR A 79 11.31 14.84 10.78
N LEU A 80 10.37 14.11 10.19
CA LEU A 80 10.36 12.65 10.22
C LEU A 80 11.64 12.04 9.65
N ALA A 81 12.18 12.59 8.56
CA ALA A 81 13.43 12.13 7.97
C ALA A 81 14.62 12.33 8.93
N ARG A 82 14.73 13.51 9.55
CA ARG A 82 15.80 13.79 10.54
C ARG A 82 15.69 12.90 11.77
N GLU A 83 14.47 12.71 12.28
CA GLU A 83 14.21 11.87 13.45
C GLU A 83 14.52 10.40 13.16
N SER A 84 14.10 9.88 12.00
CA SER A 84 14.40 8.50 11.59
C SER A 84 15.91 8.24 11.54
N LEU A 85 16.70 9.16 10.98
CA LEU A 85 18.16 9.04 10.94
C LEU A 85 18.79 9.14 12.33
N ALA A 86 18.28 10.00 13.20
CA ALA A 86 18.77 10.12 14.57
C ALA A 86 18.47 8.86 15.39
N GLN A 87 17.26 8.30 15.25
CA GLN A 87 16.86 7.05 15.89
C GLN A 87 17.66 5.87 15.39
N GLN A 88 17.88 5.76 14.08
CA GLN A 88 18.75 4.73 13.50
C GLN A 88 20.14 4.77 14.14
N LYS A 89 20.78 5.94 14.18
CA LYS A 89 22.10 6.10 14.81
C LYS A 89 22.11 5.78 16.30
N ALA A 90 21.03 6.11 17.01
CA ALA A 90 20.90 5.79 18.43
C ALA A 90 20.81 4.28 18.65
N ILE A 91 20.10 3.55 17.79
CA ILE A 91 20.03 2.08 17.80
C ILE A 91 21.41 1.50 17.51
N GLU A 92 22.04 1.91 16.41
CA GLU A 92 23.38 1.43 16.00
C GLU A 92 24.45 1.72 17.09
N ALA A 93 24.36 2.86 17.78
CA ALA A 93 25.28 3.20 18.87
C ALA A 93 24.97 2.45 20.18
N ALA A 94 23.76 1.93 20.34
CA ALA A 94 23.35 1.16 21.49
C ALA A 94 23.57 -0.36 21.30
N ASP A 95 24.01 -0.80 20.12
CA ASP A 95 24.37 -2.20 19.89
C ASP A 95 25.48 -2.64 20.84
N THR A 96 25.19 -3.70 21.59
CA THR A 96 26.11 -4.28 22.60
C THR A 96 26.64 -5.64 22.18
N LEU A 97 26.11 -6.23 21.11
CA LEU A 97 26.52 -7.53 20.57
C LEU A 97 26.90 -7.42 19.10
N PRO A 98 27.91 -8.17 18.64
CA PRO A 98 28.15 -8.35 17.20
C PRO A 98 26.94 -8.96 16.50
N PHE A 99 26.72 -8.57 15.24
CA PHE A 99 25.54 -8.98 14.46
C PHE A 99 25.30 -10.50 14.44
N GLU A 100 26.34 -11.31 14.24
CA GLU A 100 26.16 -12.77 14.13
C GLU A 100 25.72 -13.39 15.46
N GLU A 101 26.23 -12.89 16.59
CA GLU A 101 25.81 -13.38 17.92
C GLU A 101 24.35 -12.99 18.19
N TRP A 102 23.97 -11.75 17.89
CA TRP A 102 22.58 -11.29 17.97
C TRP A 102 21.65 -12.12 17.08
N ARG A 103 22.04 -12.39 15.83
CA ARG A 103 21.23 -13.17 14.87
C ARG A 103 20.95 -14.58 15.38
N GLN A 104 21.94 -15.22 16.00
CA GLN A 104 21.79 -16.57 16.57
C GLN A 104 20.83 -16.56 17.77
N GLN A 105 20.89 -15.54 18.62
CA GLN A 105 19.93 -15.34 19.72
C GLN A 105 18.52 -15.08 19.19
N TYR A 106 18.36 -14.15 18.24
CA TYR A 106 17.08 -13.80 17.63
C TYR A 106 16.39 -14.99 16.94
N MET A 107 17.15 -15.91 16.38
CA MET A 107 16.64 -17.13 15.72
C MET A 107 16.49 -18.32 16.66
N ALA A 108 16.90 -18.21 17.93
CA ALA A 108 16.78 -19.29 18.89
C ALA A 108 15.30 -19.47 19.28
N VAL A 109 14.80 -20.71 19.16
CA VAL A 109 13.40 -21.07 19.46
C VAL A 109 12.99 -20.72 20.90
N GLY A 110 13.95 -20.60 21.83
CA GLY A 110 13.70 -20.20 23.22
C GLY A 110 13.36 -18.72 23.43
N GLU A 111 13.60 -17.86 22.45
CA GLU A 111 13.26 -16.42 22.50
C GLU A 111 12.04 -16.06 21.63
N LEU A 112 11.46 -17.04 20.92
CA LEU A 112 10.19 -16.92 20.18
C LEU A 112 9.00 -17.22 21.10
N GLY A 113 8.90 -16.46 22.20
CA GLY A 113 7.68 -16.42 23.02
C GLY A 113 6.53 -15.78 22.25
#